data_AF-A0A3R9TU24-F1
#
_entry.id   AF-A0A3R9TU24-F1
#
_cell.length_a   1.000
_cell.length_b   1.000
_cell.length_c   1.000
_cell.angle_alpha   90.00
_cell.angle_beta   90.00
_cell.angle_gamma   90.00
#
_symmetry.space_group_name_H-M   'P 1'
#
loop_
_entity.id
_entity.type
_entity.pdbx_description
1 polymer ?
#
loop_
_entity_poly.entity_id
_entity_poly.type
_entity_poly.pdbx_seq_one_letter_code
_entity_poly.pdbx_strand_id
1 'polypeptide(L)'
;MQHQSLFNKSQWTQLVKRFSAVAVLGLTIAAPAWAIDPTVKELRIGFQKSSINFAIAKQQKLFEQEFPNAKITWNEFPAGPQILEALAVGSLDVGVTGDTPPVYAQAAGKPLYYIAYEAAKPLASAILVPKNSQLKQLKDLKGKRIALQKGSSSHYL
;
A
#
# COMPACT_ATOMS: atom_id res chain seq x y z
N MET A 1 25.00 83.20 8.29
CA MET A 1 26.13 82.27 8.04
C MET A 1 25.73 80.91 8.63
N GLN A 2 25.55 79.93 7.75
CA GLN A 2 25.59 78.47 7.95
C GLN A 2 24.67 77.80 8.99
N HIS A 3 23.53 77.32 8.48
CA HIS A 3 22.83 76.12 8.92
C HIS A 3 23.77 74.89 8.89
N GLN A 4 23.82 74.09 9.95
CA GLN A 4 24.38 72.73 9.88
C GLN A 4 23.40 71.69 10.46
N SER A 5 23.26 70.62 9.68
CA SER A 5 22.25 69.57 9.76
C SER A 5 22.70 68.46 10.71
N LEU A 6 21.89 68.17 11.75
CA LEU A 6 22.07 67.00 12.62
C LEU A 6 21.41 65.76 11.99
N PHE A 7 22.04 65.19 10.96
CA PHE A 7 21.67 63.87 10.46
C PHE A 7 22.94 63.06 10.14
N ASN A 8 23.33 62.20 11.08
CA ASN A 8 24.46 61.30 10.94
C ASN A 8 24.03 60.01 10.20
N LYS A 9 24.44 59.90 8.93
CA LYS A 9 24.13 58.77 8.03
C LYS A 9 24.73 57.42 8.47
N SER A 10 25.59 57.35 9.49
CA SER A 10 26.28 56.10 9.88
C SER A 10 25.48 55.20 10.83
N GLN A 11 24.39 55.69 11.44
CA GLN A 11 23.58 54.89 12.36
C GLN A 11 22.57 53.98 11.63
N TRP A 12 22.20 54.32 10.39
CA TRP A 12 21.28 53.52 9.57
C TRP A 12 21.95 52.31 8.91
N THR A 13 23.25 52.36 8.61
CA THR A 13 23.95 51.24 7.94
C THR A 13 24.29 50.08 8.86
N GLN A 14 24.28 50.26 10.19
CA GLN A 14 24.49 49.16 11.14
C GLN A 14 23.20 48.44 11.55
N LEU A 15 22.04 49.09 11.50
CA LEU A 15 20.75 48.44 11.75
C LEU A 15 20.34 47.49 10.61
N VAL A 16 20.65 47.82 9.36
CA VAL A 16 20.30 46.97 8.20
C VAL A 16 21.17 45.71 8.13
N LYS A 17 22.41 45.74 8.63
CA LYS A 17 23.33 44.58 8.60
C LYS A 17 23.09 43.54 9.71
N ARG A 18 22.30 43.87 10.74
CA ARG A 18 21.99 42.92 11.84
C ARG A 18 20.67 42.17 11.67
N PHE A 19 19.85 42.53 10.69
CA PHE A 19 18.61 41.80 10.37
C PHE A 19 18.77 40.73 9.27
N SER A 20 19.89 40.70 8.56
CA SER A 20 20.11 39.71 7.48
C SER A 20 20.71 38.38 7.93
N ALA A 21 21.05 38.21 9.22
CA ALA A 21 21.77 37.02 9.71
C ALA A 21 20.92 36.03 10.53
N VAL A 22 19.62 36.28 10.75
CA VAL A 22 18.75 35.37 11.53
C VAL A 22 17.71 34.65 10.66
N ALA A 23 17.59 34.97 9.38
CA ALA A 23 16.66 34.32 8.46
C ALA A 23 17.24 33.10 7.69
N VAL A 24 18.32 32.48 8.17
CA VAL A 24 18.95 31.31 7.50
C VAL A 24 18.85 30.01 8.35
N LEU A 25 18.31 30.07 9.57
CA LEU A 25 18.21 28.91 10.47
C LEU A 25 16.83 28.23 10.51
N GLY A 26 16.01 28.44 9.49
CA GLY A 26 14.63 27.92 9.42
C GLY A 26 14.28 27.08 8.18
N LEU A 27 15.22 26.84 7.26
CA LEU A 27 15.04 25.83 6.20
C LEU A 27 15.60 24.49 6.69
N THR A 28 14.96 23.92 7.72
CA THR A 28 14.88 22.46 7.75
C THR A 28 14.08 22.08 6.51
N ILE A 29 14.79 21.63 5.48
CA ILE A 29 14.22 20.96 4.32
C ILE A 29 13.38 19.83 4.92
N ALA A 30 12.08 20.04 5.05
CA ALA A 30 11.15 18.96 5.24
C ALA A 30 11.32 18.13 3.98
N ALA A 31 12.09 17.04 4.07
CA ALA A 31 12.11 16.03 3.03
C ALA A 31 10.63 15.76 2.71
N PRO A 32 10.21 15.83 1.43
CA PRO A 32 8.82 15.61 1.13
C PRO A 32 8.45 14.26 1.74
N ALA A 33 7.40 14.22 2.56
CA ALA A 33 6.91 13.00 3.22
C ALA A 33 6.47 11.90 2.24
N TRP A 34 6.65 12.16 0.95
CA TRP A 34 6.33 11.36 -0.22
C TRP A 34 7.59 10.88 -0.96
N ALA A 35 8.80 11.22 -0.47
CA ALA A 35 10.02 10.67 -1.02
C ALA A 35 10.08 9.18 -0.71
N ILE A 36 10.24 8.39 -1.77
CA ILE A 36 10.41 6.94 -1.66
C ILE A 36 11.73 6.67 -0.94
N ASP A 37 11.65 5.85 0.11
CA ASP A 37 12.81 5.53 0.94
C ASP A 37 13.90 4.86 0.08
N PRO A 38 15.06 5.54 -0.12
CA PRO A 38 16.13 5.02 -0.97
C PRO A 38 16.84 3.79 -0.39
N THR A 39 16.52 3.43 0.87
CA THR A 39 17.08 2.26 1.54
C THR A 39 16.37 0.95 1.15
N VAL A 40 15.18 1.00 0.56
CA VAL A 40 14.49 -0.19 0.05
C VAL A 40 15.31 -0.81 -1.08
N LYS A 41 15.85 -2.02 -0.87
CA LYS A 41 16.67 -2.75 -1.86
C LYS A 41 15.92 -3.86 -2.56
N GLU A 42 14.90 -4.42 -1.94
CA GLU A 42 14.06 -5.47 -2.51
C GLU A 42 12.62 -5.28 -2.03
N LEU A 43 11.66 -5.59 -2.90
CA LEU A 43 10.25 -5.65 -2.56
C LEU A 43 9.64 -6.91 -3.19
N ARG A 44 9.18 -7.83 -2.34
CA ARG A 44 8.59 -9.12 -2.73
C ARG A 44 7.08 -9.05 -2.57
N ILE A 45 6.41 -8.93 -3.72
CA ILE A 45 4.96 -8.73 -3.81
C ILE A 45 4.29 -10.09 -4.06
N GLY A 46 3.37 -10.48 -3.17
CA GLY A 46 2.47 -11.61 -3.39
C GLY A 46 1.17 -11.17 -4.04
N PHE A 47 0.76 -11.83 -5.11
CA PHE A 47 -0.50 -11.52 -5.80
C PHE A 47 -1.18 -12.77 -6.37
N GLN A 48 -2.47 -12.65 -6.66
CA GLN A 48 -3.24 -13.65 -7.41
C GLN A 48 -3.43 -13.16 -8.85
N LYS A 49 -3.46 -14.07 -9.83
CA LYS A 49 -3.80 -13.70 -11.22
C LYS A 49 -5.17 -13.03 -11.36
N SER A 50 -6.11 -13.35 -10.46
CA SER A 50 -7.43 -12.74 -10.40
C SER A 50 -7.40 -11.28 -9.90
N SER A 51 -6.32 -10.84 -9.27
CA SER A 51 -6.11 -9.45 -8.84
C SER A 51 -5.72 -8.57 -10.03
N ILE A 52 -6.72 -8.16 -10.82
CA ILE A 52 -6.52 -7.39 -12.06
C ILE A 52 -5.65 -6.14 -11.85
N ASN A 53 -5.85 -5.40 -10.76
CA ASN A 53 -5.05 -4.21 -10.45
C ASN A 53 -3.56 -4.53 -10.36
N PHE A 54 -3.19 -5.62 -9.68
CA PHE A 54 -1.80 -6.05 -9.53
C PHE A 54 -1.26 -6.68 -10.81
N ALA A 55 -2.09 -7.37 -11.59
CA ALA A 55 -1.71 -7.87 -12.90
C ALA A 55 -1.35 -6.72 -13.86
N ILE A 56 -2.15 -5.65 -13.88
CA ILE A 56 -1.87 -4.43 -14.66
C ILE A 56 -0.63 -3.72 -14.12
N ALA A 57 -0.52 -3.52 -12.80
CA ALA A 57 0.62 -2.87 -12.19
C ALA A 57 1.95 -3.57 -12.52
N LYS A 58 1.95 -4.91 -12.51
CA LYS A 58 3.07 -5.74 -12.96
C LYS A 58 3.38 -5.53 -14.44
N GLN A 59 2.37 -5.59 -15.30
CA GLN A 59 2.56 -5.42 -16.75
C GLN A 59 3.12 -4.05 -17.10
N GLN A 60 2.62 -3.01 -16.44
CA GLN A 60 3.04 -1.62 -16.63
C GLN A 60 4.31 -1.27 -15.84
N LYS A 61 4.85 -2.21 -15.04
CA LYS A 61 6.03 -2.01 -14.21
C LYS A 61 5.92 -0.81 -13.25
N LEU A 62 4.74 -0.61 -12.66
CA LEU A 62 4.47 0.57 -11.84
C LEU A 62 5.36 0.61 -10.59
N PHE A 63 5.54 -0.52 -9.92
CA PHE A 63 6.38 -0.59 -8.71
C PHE A 63 7.87 -0.44 -9.06
N GLU A 64 8.32 -0.93 -10.20
CA GLU A 64 9.69 -0.75 -10.66
C GLU A 64 9.98 0.72 -11.01
N GLN A 65 8.99 1.47 -11.51
CA GLN A 65 9.10 2.91 -11.77
C GLN A 65 9.16 3.72 -10.47
N GLU A 66 8.32 3.38 -9.49
CA GLU A 66 8.32 4.04 -8.19
C GLU A 66 9.59 3.71 -7.39
N PHE A 67 10.08 2.46 -7.44
CA PHE A 67 11.26 2.02 -6.70
C PHE A 67 12.43 1.70 -7.66
N PRO A 68 13.03 2.70 -8.34
CA PRO A 68 14.01 2.47 -9.40
C PRO A 68 15.31 1.84 -8.92
N ASN A 69 15.59 1.91 -7.61
CA ASN A 69 16.80 1.36 -6.98
C ASN A 69 16.54 0.05 -6.22
N ALA A 70 15.32 -0.48 -6.29
CA ALA A 70 14.95 -1.73 -5.63
C ALA A 70 14.71 -2.85 -6.65
N LYS A 71 15.01 -4.08 -6.25
CA LYS A 71 14.60 -5.28 -6.98
C LYS A 71 13.15 -5.60 -6.67
N ILE A 72 12.26 -5.49 -7.64
CA ILE A 72 10.85 -5.88 -7.50
C ILE A 72 10.67 -7.33 -7.94
N THR A 73 10.04 -8.14 -7.11
CA THR A 73 9.68 -9.51 -7.46
C THR A 73 8.19 -9.74 -7.28
N TRP A 74 7.60 -10.41 -8.27
CA TRP A 74 6.17 -10.71 -8.33
C TRP A 74 5.95 -12.20 -8.16
N ASN A 75 5.40 -12.58 -7.02
CA ASN A 75 5.19 -13.96 -6.61
C ASN A 75 3.71 -14.29 -6.75
N GLU A 76 3.38 -15.18 -7.68
CA GLU A 76 2.00 -15.58 -7.94
C GLU A 76 1.57 -16.69 -6.98
N PHE A 77 0.39 -16.55 -6.38
CA PHE A 77 -0.20 -17.54 -5.50
C PHE A 77 -1.60 -17.94 -5.98
N PRO A 78 -2.03 -19.18 -5.67
CA PRO A 78 -3.35 -19.67 -6.07
C PRO A 78 -4.50 -18.98 -5.30
N ALA A 79 -4.28 -18.57 -4.04
CA ALA A 79 -5.26 -17.87 -3.24
C ALA A 79 -4.62 -17.10 -2.07
N GLY A 80 -5.45 -16.30 -1.39
CA GLY A 80 -5.08 -15.48 -0.25
C GLY A 80 -4.44 -16.19 0.94
N PRO A 81 -4.94 -17.36 1.41
CA PRO A 81 -4.33 -18.07 2.53
C PRO A 81 -2.83 -18.37 2.30
N GLN A 82 -2.47 -18.83 1.11
CA GLN A 82 -1.09 -19.13 0.74
C GLN A 82 -0.20 -17.88 0.71
N ILE A 83 -0.74 -16.72 0.32
CA ILE A 83 -0.03 -15.43 0.42
C ILE A 83 0.30 -15.12 1.89
N LEU A 84 -0.63 -15.35 2.81
CA LEU A 84 -0.40 -15.05 4.23
C LEU A 84 0.49 -16.07 4.93
N GLU A 85 0.53 -17.32 4.48
CA GLU A 85 1.58 -18.26 4.88
C GLU A 85 2.96 -17.73 4.50
N ALA A 86 3.13 -17.30 3.25
CA ALA A 86 4.41 -16.78 2.74
C ALA A 86 4.81 -15.45 3.41
N LEU A 87 3.85 -14.56 3.69
CA LEU A 87 4.08 -13.32 4.41
C LEU A 87 4.54 -13.59 5.85
N ALA A 88 3.90 -14.52 6.56
CA ALA A 88 4.20 -14.82 7.95
C ALA A 88 5.61 -15.39 8.17
N VAL A 89 6.18 -16.07 7.16
CA VAL A 89 7.55 -16.59 7.19
C VAL A 89 8.57 -15.63 6.55
N GLY A 90 8.15 -14.41 6.20
CA GLY A 90 9.01 -13.38 5.62
C GLY A 90 9.50 -13.72 4.21
N SER A 91 8.79 -14.55 3.45
CA SER A 91 9.06 -14.78 2.02
C SER A 91 8.47 -13.68 1.13
N LEU A 92 7.51 -12.91 1.65
CA LEU A 92 6.94 -11.72 1.04
C LEU A 92 7.10 -10.53 1.97
N ASP A 93 7.09 -9.33 1.41
CA ASP A 93 7.04 -8.07 2.16
C ASP A 93 5.63 -7.49 2.15
N VAL A 94 4.92 -7.64 1.03
CA VAL A 94 3.52 -7.18 0.85
C VAL A 94 2.74 -8.23 0.08
N GLY A 95 1.46 -8.41 0.43
CA GLY A 95 0.55 -9.31 -0.28
C GLY A 95 -0.83 -8.71 -0.46
N VAL A 96 -1.43 -8.91 -1.66
CA VAL A 96 -2.83 -8.55 -1.92
C VAL A 96 -3.72 -9.79 -1.78
N THR A 97 -4.79 -9.66 -1.00
CA THR A 97 -5.69 -10.76 -0.69
C THR A 97 -7.12 -10.27 -0.47
N GLY A 98 -8.06 -11.19 -0.25
CA GLY A 98 -9.43 -10.86 0.16
C GLY A 98 -9.52 -10.44 1.63
N ASP A 99 -10.73 -10.14 2.08
CA ASP A 99 -11.05 -9.76 3.46
C ASP A 99 -10.91 -10.93 4.46
N THR A 100 -11.27 -12.14 4.03
CA THR A 100 -11.33 -13.32 4.90
C THR A 100 -9.96 -13.89 5.28
N PRO A 101 -8.96 -14.01 4.36
CA PRO A 101 -7.67 -14.62 4.71
C PRO A 101 -6.93 -13.92 5.87
N PRO A 102 -6.84 -12.58 5.94
CA PRO A 102 -6.20 -11.90 7.06
C PRO A 102 -6.80 -12.23 8.43
N VAL A 103 -8.13 -12.37 8.52
CA VAL A 103 -8.82 -12.79 9.75
C VAL A 103 -8.38 -14.20 10.18
N TYR A 104 -8.27 -15.13 9.23
CA TYR A 104 -7.77 -16.48 9.49
C TYR A 104 -6.29 -16.49 9.95
N ALA A 105 -5.44 -15.69 9.31
CA ALA A 105 -4.04 -15.61 9.69
C ALA A 105 -3.88 -15.00 11.10
N GLN A 106 -4.61 -13.94 11.41
CA GLN A 106 -4.61 -13.32 12.74
C GLN A 106 -5.14 -14.27 13.82
N ALA A 107 -6.23 -15.01 13.53
CA ALA A 107 -6.73 -16.04 14.44
C ALA A 107 -5.72 -17.16 14.71
N ALA A 108 -4.82 -17.43 13.75
CA ALA A 108 -3.68 -18.34 13.90
C ALA A 108 -2.43 -17.69 14.54
N GLY A 109 -2.54 -16.47 15.07
CA GLY A 109 -1.44 -15.77 15.76
C GLY A 109 -0.37 -15.19 14.84
N LYS A 110 -0.66 -15.02 13.55
CA LYS A 110 0.33 -14.52 12.59
C LYS A 110 0.38 -12.99 12.59
N PRO A 111 1.58 -12.39 12.69
CA PRO A 111 1.72 -10.95 12.63
C PRO A 111 1.52 -10.45 11.20
N LEU A 112 0.61 -9.50 11.03
CA LEU A 112 0.42 -8.77 9.77
C LEU A 112 -0.15 -7.39 10.04
N TYR A 113 0.02 -6.49 9.07
CA TYR A 113 -0.54 -5.15 9.09
C TYR A 113 -1.40 -4.93 7.83
N TYR A 114 -2.53 -4.25 8.00
CA TYR A 114 -3.34 -3.76 6.89
C TYR A 114 -2.83 -2.36 6.53
N ILE A 115 -2.27 -2.21 5.32
CA ILE A 115 -1.66 -0.96 4.87
C ILE A 115 -2.46 -0.26 3.76
N ALA A 116 -3.42 -0.97 3.15
CA ALA A 116 -4.27 -0.49 2.08
C ALA A 116 -5.56 -1.33 1.99
N TYR A 117 -6.57 -0.81 1.30
CA TYR A 117 -7.79 -1.56 0.96
C TYR A 117 -8.19 -1.33 -0.49
N GLU A 118 -8.83 -2.32 -1.11
CA GLU A 118 -9.52 -2.16 -2.38
C GLU A 118 -11.03 -2.05 -2.14
N ALA A 119 -11.74 -1.30 -3.00
CA ALA A 119 -13.20 -1.27 -2.97
C ALA A 119 -13.78 -2.68 -3.24
N ALA A 120 -14.89 -3.00 -2.56
CA ALA A 120 -15.54 -4.29 -2.69
C ALA A 120 -16.04 -4.54 -4.13
N LYS A 121 -15.90 -5.79 -4.59
CA LYS A 121 -16.31 -6.25 -5.91
C LYS A 121 -17.43 -7.30 -5.76
N PRO A 122 -18.65 -6.93 -5.36
CA PRO A 122 -19.70 -7.88 -4.96
C PRO A 122 -20.12 -8.84 -6.09
N LEU A 123 -20.00 -8.41 -7.35
CA LEU A 123 -20.33 -9.24 -8.52
C LEU A 123 -19.20 -10.19 -8.94
N ALA A 124 -18.02 -10.10 -8.31
CA ALA A 124 -16.87 -10.95 -8.63
C ALA A 124 -16.83 -12.27 -7.85
N SER A 125 -17.85 -12.53 -7.01
CA SER A 125 -17.98 -13.77 -6.25
C SER A 125 -19.35 -14.39 -6.48
N ALA A 126 -19.39 -15.71 -6.69
CA ALA A 126 -20.62 -16.42 -6.98
C ALA A 126 -20.55 -17.88 -6.53
N ILE A 127 -21.70 -18.45 -6.20
CA ILE A 127 -21.88 -19.90 -6.12
C ILE A 127 -22.24 -20.39 -7.51
N LEU A 128 -21.38 -21.24 -8.08
CA LEU A 128 -21.62 -21.84 -9.38
C LEU A 128 -22.20 -23.24 -9.22
N VAL A 129 -23.16 -23.58 -10.08
CA VAL A 129 -23.74 -24.93 -10.18
C VAL A 129 -23.52 -25.45 -11.59
N PRO A 130 -23.47 -26.79 -11.78
CA PRO A 130 -23.43 -27.36 -13.13
C PRO A 130 -24.57 -26.85 -14.01
N LYS A 131 -24.31 -26.66 -15.31
CA LYS A 131 -25.28 -26.06 -16.26
C LYS A 131 -26.67 -26.73 -16.22
N ASN A 132 -26.70 -28.06 -16.08
CA ASN A 132 -27.93 -28.86 -16.06
C ASN A 132 -28.41 -29.19 -14.63
N SER A 133 -27.95 -28.44 -13.63
CA SER A 133 -28.33 -28.64 -12.24
C SER A 133 -29.79 -28.27 -11.97
N GLN A 134 -30.45 -29.06 -11.13
CA GLN A 134 -31.77 -28.76 -10.58
C GLN A 134 -31.71 -27.76 -9.42
N LEU A 135 -30.53 -27.40 -8.93
CA LEU A 135 -30.34 -26.37 -7.90
C LEU A 135 -30.60 -25.00 -8.52
N LYS A 136 -31.62 -24.28 -8.03
CA LYS A 136 -32.06 -22.98 -8.57
C LYS A 136 -32.07 -21.85 -7.53
N GLN A 137 -31.94 -22.18 -6.25
CA GLN A 137 -32.04 -21.23 -5.14
C GLN A 137 -31.18 -21.69 -3.96
N LEU A 138 -30.84 -20.77 -3.06
CA LEU A 138 -29.91 -21.03 -1.95
C LEU A 138 -30.34 -22.20 -1.05
N LYS A 139 -31.64 -22.36 -0.78
CA LYS A 139 -32.14 -23.45 0.07
C LYS A 139 -31.84 -24.85 -0.51
N ASP A 140 -31.66 -24.98 -1.82
CA ASP A 140 -31.37 -26.25 -2.46
C ASP A 140 -29.93 -26.73 -2.15
N LEU A 141 -29.05 -25.84 -1.67
CA LEU A 141 -27.68 -26.15 -1.27
C LEU A 141 -27.60 -26.89 0.06
N LYS A 142 -28.67 -26.90 0.85
CA LYS A 142 -28.70 -27.59 2.15
C LYS A 142 -28.39 -29.08 1.97
N GLY A 143 -27.39 -29.57 2.73
CA GLY A 143 -26.94 -30.95 2.67
C GLY A 143 -26.15 -31.31 1.40
N LYS A 144 -25.81 -30.34 0.54
CA LYS A 144 -24.92 -30.55 -0.62
C LYS A 144 -23.47 -30.36 -0.21
N ARG A 145 -22.57 -30.96 -0.98
CA ARG A 145 -21.13 -30.70 -0.88
C ARG A 145 -20.81 -29.46 -1.71
N ILE A 146 -20.19 -28.47 -1.09
CA ILE A 146 -19.78 -27.22 -1.73
C ILE A 146 -18.25 -27.19 -1.75
N ALA A 147 -17.67 -27.06 -2.93
CA ALA A 147 -16.23 -26.90 -3.09
C ALA A 147 -15.87 -25.43 -2.97
N LEU A 148 -14.89 -25.12 -2.13
CA LEU A 148 -14.33 -23.78 -1.96
C LEU A 148 -12.90 -23.87 -1.42
N GLN A 149 -12.16 -22.77 -1.52
CA GLN A 149 -10.89 -22.62 -0.81
C GLN A 149 -11.18 -22.25 0.65
N LYS A 150 -10.77 -23.11 1.60
CA LYS A 150 -10.90 -22.81 3.03
C LYS A 150 -10.14 -21.52 3.37
N GLY A 151 -10.82 -20.59 4.03
CA GLY A 151 -10.26 -19.32 4.49
C GLY A 151 -10.15 -18.25 3.40
N SER A 152 -10.66 -18.47 2.18
CA SER A 152 -10.81 -17.41 1.18
C SER A 152 -12.12 -16.63 1.38
N SER A 153 -12.32 -15.56 0.59
CA SER A 153 -13.60 -14.83 0.55
C SER A 153 -14.79 -15.73 0.18
N SER A 154 -14.57 -16.80 -0.58
CA SER A 154 -15.62 -17.80 -0.87
C SER A 154 -16.11 -18.55 0.37
N HIS A 155 -15.37 -18.49 1.48
CA HIS A 155 -15.76 -19.10 2.76
C HIS A 155 -16.71 -18.23 3.58
N TYR A 156 -16.71 -16.92 3.33
CA TYR A 156 -17.59 -15.95 4.01
C TYR A 156 -18.90 -15.69 3.23
N LEU A 157 -18.92 -16.02 1.94
CA LEU A 157 -20.02 -15.76 1.02
C LEU A 157 -21.36 -16.40 1.41
#